data_AF-A0A7V1LT26-F1
#
_entry.id   AF-A0A7V1LT26-F1
#
_cell.length_a   1.000
_cell.length_b   1.000
_cell.length_c   1.000
_cell.angle_alpha   90.00
_cell.angle_beta   90.00
_cell.angle_gamma   90.00
#
_symmetry.space_group_name_H-M   'P 1'
#
loop_
_entity.id
_entity.type
_entity.pdbx_description
1 polymer ?
#
loop_
_entity_poly.entity_id
_entity_poly.type
_entity_poly.pdbx_seq_one_letter_code
_entity_poly.pdbx_strand_id
1 'polypeptide(L)'
;FWEAEQKKIKYEEKSENDIINLFWEYVSKCEQIITFNGRNFDLPFLILRSALPKIKPTRYLIGSRYNNKNHIDLLDKFTLYGLVRRFNIDFYCKAFGIQSPKSKGISGMDVKELYNAGRIEDIAIYCGEDVRATYELYKVWNGYLNI
;
A
#
# COMPACT_ATOMS: atom_id res chain seq x y z
N PHE A 1 -12.88 9.46 -16.33
CA PHE A 1 -11.54 10.00 -16.01
C PHE A 1 -11.75 11.14 -15.02
N TRP A 2 -11.06 11.12 -13.89
CA TRP A 2 -11.16 12.17 -12.88
C TRP A 2 -9.76 12.67 -12.59
N GLU A 3 -9.54 13.97 -12.75
CA GLU A 3 -8.29 14.63 -12.38
C GLU A 3 -8.53 15.39 -11.07
N ALA A 4 -8.02 14.86 -9.96
CA ALA A 4 -8.07 15.57 -8.70
C ALA A 4 -6.97 16.64 -8.71
N GLU A 5 -7.36 17.89 -8.94
CA GLU A 5 -6.52 19.07 -9.20
C GLU A 5 -5.55 19.46 -8.05
N GLN A 6 -5.55 18.72 -6.92
CA GLN A 6 -4.75 19.08 -5.74
C GLN A 6 -3.37 18.40 -5.68
N LYS A 7 -3.09 17.35 -6.46
CA LYS A 7 -1.77 16.69 -6.57
C LYS A 7 -1.67 16.10 -7.98
N LYS A 8 -0.49 16.06 -8.61
CA LYS A 8 -0.25 15.52 -9.97
C LYS A 8 -0.50 13.99 -10.10
N ILE A 9 -1.63 13.49 -9.62
CA ILE A 9 -2.01 12.08 -9.59
C ILE A 9 -3.30 11.94 -10.38
N LYS A 10 -3.29 11.08 -11.40
CA LYS A 10 -4.46 10.74 -12.19
C LYS A 10 -5.04 9.42 -11.70
N TYR A 11 -6.35 9.40 -11.46
CA TYR A 11 -7.08 8.21 -11.06
C TYR A 11 -7.88 7.68 -12.25
N GLU A 12 -7.84 6.37 -12.43
CA GLU A 12 -8.52 5.68 -13.52
C GLU A 12 -9.25 4.45 -12.99
N GLU A 13 -10.50 4.29 -13.40
CA GLU A 13 -11.29 3.10 -13.11
C GLU A 13 -11.00 2.02 -14.14
N LYS A 14 -10.85 0.78 -13.67
CA LYS A 14 -10.56 -0.40 -14.50
C LYS A 14 -11.24 -1.63 -13.89
N SER A 15 -11.40 -2.69 -14.69
CA SER A 15 -11.87 -3.97 -14.18
C SER A 15 -10.85 -4.56 -13.18
N GLU A 16 -11.29 -5.41 -12.25
CA GLU A 16 -10.39 -6.08 -11.31
C GLU A 16 -9.24 -6.82 -12.04
N ASN A 17 -9.55 -7.49 -13.15
CA ASN A 17 -8.56 -8.21 -13.95
C ASN A 17 -7.51 -7.27 -14.54
N ASP A 18 -7.94 -6.11 -15.06
CA ASP A 18 -7.02 -5.11 -15.61
C ASP A 18 -6.15 -4.49 -14.52
N ILE A 19 -6.72 -4.21 -13.35
CA ILE A 19 -5.97 -3.69 -12.19
C ILE A 19 -4.90 -4.68 -11.76
N ILE A 20 -5.24 -5.96 -11.62
CA ILE A 20 -4.30 -7.01 -11.22
C ILE A 20 -3.19 -7.19 -12.28
N ASN A 21 -3.55 -7.23 -13.57
CA ASN A 21 -2.57 -7.32 -14.66
C ASN A 21 -1.60 -6.13 -14.65
N LEU A 22 -2.13 -4.91 -14.53
CA LEU A 22 -1.31 -3.69 -14.47
C LEU A 22 -0.39 -3.71 -13.24
N PHE A 23 -0.91 -4.11 -12.07
CA PHE A 23 -0.08 -4.24 -10.86
C PHE A 23 1.13 -5.14 -11.11
N TRP A 24 0.92 -6.34 -11.66
CA TRP A 24 2.01 -7.27 -11.94
C TRP A 24 2.95 -6.77 -13.05
N GLU A 25 2.43 -6.04 -14.04
CA GLU A 25 3.25 -5.39 -15.06
C GLU A 25 4.18 -4.34 -14.43
N TYR A 26 3.66 -3.44 -13.60
CA TYR A 26 4.46 -2.42 -12.92
C TYR A 26 5.48 -3.04 -11.97
N VAL A 27 5.06 -3.99 -11.13
CA VAL A 27 5.93 -4.68 -10.16
C VAL A 27 7.13 -5.36 -10.83
N SER A 28 6.95 -5.88 -12.05
CA SER A 28 8.03 -6.53 -12.80
C SER A 28 9.15 -5.58 -13.21
N LYS A 29 8.83 -4.28 -13.33
CA LYS A 29 9.75 -3.21 -13.73
C LYS A 29 10.41 -2.51 -12.53
N CYS A 30 9.85 -2.67 -11.33
CA CYS A 30 10.38 -2.05 -10.11
C CYS A 30 11.58 -2.82 -9.56
N GLU A 31 12.64 -2.12 -9.17
CA GLU A 31 13.78 -2.74 -8.47
C GLU A 31 13.38 -3.28 -7.10
N GLN A 32 12.61 -2.49 -6.35
CA GLN A 32 12.18 -2.79 -4.98
C GLN A 32 10.73 -2.33 -4.78
N ILE A 33 9.97 -3.09 -4.02
CA ILE A 33 8.59 -2.75 -3.62
C ILE A 33 8.57 -2.43 -2.12
N ILE A 34 7.86 -1.38 -1.75
CA ILE A 34 7.68 -0.97 -0.36
C ILE A 34 6.19 -1.04 -0.02
N THR A 35 5.85 -1.65 1.10
CA THR A 35 4.48 -1.73 1.62
C THR A 35 4.43 -1.38 3.10
N PHE A 36 3.23 -1.14 3.62
CA PHE A 36 2.96 -1.14 5.05
C PHE A 36 2.04 -2.31 5.38
N ASN A 37 2.56 -3.35 6.05
CA ASN A 37 1.85 -4.60 6.33
C ASN A 37 1.48 -5.44 5.09
N GLY A 38 2.10 -5.18 3.93
CA GLY A 38 1.80 -5.91 2.70
C GLY A 38 2.14 -7.40 2.76
N ARG A 39 3.08 -7.80 3.63
CA ARG A 39 3.43 -9.21 3.85
C ARG A 39 2.28 -10.02 4.44
N ASN A 40 1.53 -9.43 5.36
CA ASN A 40 0.48 -10.13 6.09
C ASN A 40 -0.91 -9.90 5.47
N PHE A 41 -1.01 -9.09 4.40
CA PHE A 41 -2.28 -8.76 3.78
C PHE A 41 -2.18 -8.61 2.26
N ASP A 42 -1.68 -7.48 1.76
CA ASP A 42 -1.80 -7.08 0.35
C ASP A 42 -1.20 -8.10 -0.62
N LEU A 43 0.02 -8.58 -0.35
CA LEU A 43 0.74 -9.48 -1.26
C LEU A 43 0.12 -10.88 -1.29
N PRO A 44 -0.17 -11.56 -0.15
CA PRO A 44 -0.94 -12.80 -0.17
C PRO A 44 -2.30 -12.65 -0.84
N PHE A 45 -3.01 -11.55 -0.56
CA PHE A 45 -4.32 -11.28 -1.16
C PHE A 45 -4.20 -11.19 -2.69
N LEU A 46 -3.29 -10.37 -3.22
CA LEU A 46 -3.11 -10.20 -4.66
C LEU A 46 -2.68 -11.50 -5.35
N ILE A 47 -1.80 -12.30 -4.74
CA ILE A 47 -1.39 -13.60 -5.31
C ILE A 47 -2.59 -14.55 -5.43
N LEU A 48 -3.37 -14.70 -4.36
CA LEU A 48 -4.55 -15.58 -4.38
C LEU A 48 -5.64 -15.04 -5.31
N ARG A 49 -5.87 -13.71 -5.29
CA ARG A 49 -6.87 -13.06 -6.13
C ARG A 49 -6.54 -13.18 -7.62
N SER A 50 -5.25 -13.15 -7.98
CA SER A 50 -4.77 -13.36 -9.36
C SER A 50 -5.10 -14.75 -9.90
N ALA A 51 -5.21 -15.76 -9.04
CA ALA A 51 -5.51 -17.13 -9.46
C ALA A 51 -6.95 -17.28 -9.98
N LEU A 52 -7.90 -16.44 -9.54
CA LEU A 52 -9.30 -16.48 -9.98
C LEU A 52 -9.44 -16.24 -11.50
N PRO A 53 -8.88 -15.16 -12.08
CA PRO A 53 -8.84 -14.96 -13.54
C PRO A 53 -7.66 -15.67 -14.23
N LYS A 54 -6.93 -16.57 -13.54
CA LYS A 54 -5.74 -17.27 -14.05
C LYS A 54 -4.60 -16.33 -14.50
N ILE A 55 -4.44 -15.20 -13.81
CA ILE A 55 -3.32 -14.29 -14.00
C ILE A 55 -2.13 -14.81 -13.18
N LYS A 56 -0.97 -14.98 -13.82
CA LYS A 56 0.25 -15.44 -13.16
C LYS A 56 1.02 -14.24 -12.58
N PRO A 57 1.32 -14.22 -11.27
CA PRO A 57 2.22 -13.23 -10.69
C PRO A 57 3.57 -13.18 -11.41
N THR A 58 4.02 -11.98 -11.78
CA THR A 58 5.30 -11.77 -12.49
C THR A 58 6.50 -11.84 -11.55
N ARG A 59 6.30 -11.63 -10.25
CA ARG A 59 7.35 -11.59 -9.24
C ARG A 59 6.84 -12.14 -7.90
N TYR A 60 7.68 -12.91 -7.21
CA TYR A 60 7.38 -13.36 -5.85
C TYR A 60 7.93 -12.37 -4.82
N LEU A 61 7.04 -11.55 -4.24
CA LEU A 61 7.38 -10.46 -3.32
C LEU A 61 7.31 -10.82 -1.83
N ILE A 62 6.76 -11.99 -1.48
CA ILE A 62 6.67 -12.39 -0.06
C ILE A 62 8.07 -12.67 0.48
N GLY A 63 8.77 -13.66 -0.07
CA GLY A 63 10.18 -13.94 0.25
C GLY A 63 10.52 -14.02 1.75
N SER A 64 11.81 -13.95 2.08
CA SER A 64 12.24 -13.79 3.47
C SER A 64 11.96 -12.36 3.94
N ARG A 65 11.33 -12.21 5.11
CA ARG A 65 11.05 -10.89 5.70
C ARG A 65 12.31 -10.10 6.08
N TYR A 66 13.45 -10.77 6.22
CA TYR A 66 14.75 -10.16 6.52
C TYR A 66 15.51 -9.73 5.25
N ASN A 67 15.05 -10.13 4.06
CA ASN A 67 15.67 -9.74 2.80
C ASN A 67 14.98 -8.50 2.23
N ASN A 68 15.69 -7.37 2.23
CA ASN A 68 15.18 -6.09 1.76
C ASN A 68 15.36 -5.88 0.25
N LYS A 69 16.05 -6.75 -0.47
CA LYS A 69 16.41 -6.52 -1.88
C LYS A 69 15.19 -6.32 -2.78
N ASN A 70 14.16 -7.15 -2.59
CA ASN A 70 12.99 -7.15 -3.46
C ASN A 70 11.77 -6.46 -2.83
N HIS A 71 11.61 -6.58 -1.52
CA HIS A 71 10.44 -6.08 -0.81
C HIS A 71 10.81 -5.63 0.60
N ILE A 72 10.34 -4.43 0.97
CA ILE A 72 10.41 -3.90 2.33
C ILE A 72 8.97 -3.76 2.84
N ASP A 73 8.66 -4.48 3.92
CA ASP A 73 7.44 -4.22 4.69
C ASP A 73 7.78 -3.31 5.86
N LEU A 74 7.26 -2.08 5.84
CA LEU A 74 7.52 -1.08 6.87
C LEU A 74 6.97 -1.48 8.24
N LEU A 75 5.89 -2.26 8.32
CA LEU A 75 5.40 -2.72 9.61
C LEU A 75 6.39 -3.74 10.21
N ASP A 76 6.98 -4.61 9.41
CA ASP A 76 8.07 -5.47 9.87
C ASP A 76 9.26 -4.65 10.36
N LYS A 77 9.60 -3.55 9.66
CA LYS A 77 10.70 -2.67 10.06
C LYS A 77 10.43 -1.95 11.37
N PHE A 78 9.31 -1.24 11.49
CA PHE A 78 8.98 -0.48 12.68
C PHE A 78 8.66 -1.35 13.89
N THR A 79 8.31 -2.62 13.68
CA THR A 79 8.13 -3.57 14.78
C THR A 79 9.41 -4.33 15.13
N LEU A 80 10.54 -4.02 14.49
CA LEU A 80 11.79 -4.76 14.63
C LEU A 80 11.56 -6.27 14.48
N TYR A 81 10.84 -6.62 13.41
CA TYR A 81 10.42 -7.97 13.06
C TYR A 81 9.52 -8.66 14.12
N GLY A 82 8.80 -7.88 14.93
CA GLY A 82 7.86 -8.37 15.94
C GLY A 82 8.40 -8.32 17.37
N LEU A 83 9.58 -7.70 17.59
CA LEU A 83 10.09 -7.44 18.93
C LEU A 83 9.20 -6.44 19.71
N VAL A 84 8.55 -5.52 18.99
CA VAL A 84 7.57 -4.60 19.58
C VAL A 84 6.19 -4.79 18.97
N ARG A 85 5.15 -4.40 19.72
CA ARG A 85 3.76 -4.52 19.27
C ARG A 85 3.51 -3.75 17.97
N ARG A 86 2.58 -4.25 17.17
CA ARG A 86 2.14 -3.63 15.92
C ARG A 86 1.27 -2.41 16.20
N PHE A 87 1.46 -1.38 15.39
CA PHE A 87 0.55 -0.23 15.31
C PHE A 87 0.11 -0.01 13.86
N ASN A 88 -0.99 0.72 13.67
CA ASN A 88 -1.48 1.07 12.34
C ASN A 88 -0.66 2.22 11.72
N ILE A 89 -0.84 2.44 10.41
CA ILE A 89 -0.15 3.50 9.68
C ILE A 89 -0.39 4.89 10.29
N ASP A 90 -1.60 5.17 10.78
CA ASP A 90 -1.97 6.44 11.41
C ASP A 90 -1.12 6.74 12.65
N PHE A 91 -0.87 5.74 13.50
CA PHE A 91 0.00 5.87 14.67
C PHE A 91 1.41 6.29 14.26
N TYR A 92 2.02 5.59 13.30
CA TYR A 92 3.39 5.91 12.87
C TYR A 92 3.46 7.27 12.18
N CYS A 93 2.47 7.62 11.35
CA CYS A 93 2.40 8.94 10.74
C CYS A 93 2.38 10.04 11.81
N LYS A 94 1.50 9.93 12.82
CA LYS A 94 1.42 10.89 13.92
C LYS A 94 2.71 10.95 14.73
N ALA A 95 3.31 9.80 15.05
CA ALA A 95 4.56 9.73 15.82
C ALA A 95 5.73 10.43 15.11
N PHE A 96 5.76 10.40 13.78
CA PHE A 96 6.83 11.01 12.98
C PHE A 96 6.44 12.37 12.37
N GLY A 97 5.31 12.97 12.78
CA GLY A 97 4.88 14.28 12.27
C GLY A 97 4.47 14.29 10.80
N ILE A 98 4.10 13.14 10.24
CA ILE A 98 3.63 12.97 8.87
C ILE A 98 2.11 13.15 8.84
N GLN A 99 1.58 13.89 7.86
CA GLN A 99 0.15 13.99 7.64
C GLN A 99 -0.46 12.60 7.41
N SER A 100 -1.36 12.19 8.31
CA SER A 100 -2.03 10.89 8.26
C SER A 100 -3.11 10.86 7.15
N PRO A 101 -3.27 9.72 6.45
CA PRO A 101 -4.35 9.50 5.49
C PRO A 101 -5.74 9.60 6.13
N LYS A 102 -5.86 9.31 7.43
CA LYS A 102 -7.11 9.43 8.20
C LYS A 102 -7.51 10.87 8.55
N SER A 103 -6.66 11.86 8.27
CA SER A 103 -6.95 13.28 8.57
C SER A 103 -8.19 13.81 7.83
N LYS A 104 -8.61 13.15 6.74
CA LYS A 104 -9.81 13.47 5.97
C LYS A 104 -11.07 12.72 6.41
N GLY A 105 -11.02 11.98 7.52
CA GLY A 105 -12.18 11.31 8.12
C GLY A 105 -12.58 9.96 7.50
N ILE A 106 -11.98 9.55 6.38
CA ILE A 106 -12.17 8.21 5.80
C ILE A 106 -11.21 7.22 6.45
N SER A 107 -11.72 6.05 6.81
CA SER A 107 -10.97 4.91 7.29
C SER A 107 -11.24 3.66 6.46
N GLY A 108 -10.38 2.64 6.59
CA GLY A 108 -10.59 1.35 5.94
C GLY A 108 -11.92 0.66 6.30
N MET A 109 -12.56 1.04 7.42
CA MET A 109 -13.89 0.51 7.78
C MET A 109 -15.01 1.10 6.93
N ASP A 110 -14.81 2.29 6.36
CA ASP A 110 -15.83 3.02 5.59
C ASP A 110 -15.84 2.63 4.11
N VAL A 111 -14.84 1.87 3.65
CA VAL A 111 -14.62 1.54 2.23
C VAL A 111 -15.82 0.81 1.63
N LYS A 112 -16.45 -0.09 2.39
CA LYS A 112 -17.61 -0.87 1.92
C LYS A 112 -18.83 0.03 1.71
N GLU A 113 -19.11 0.90 2.67
CA GLU A 113 -20.23 1.83 2.64
C GLU A 113 -20.03 2.87 1.52
N LEU A 114 -18.83 3.41 1.38
CA LEU A 114 -18.47 4.32 0.29
C LEU A 114 -18.64 3.65 -1.08
N TYR A 115 -18.21 2.39 -1.21
CA TYR A 115 -18.34 1.66 -2.46
C TYR A 115 -19.81 1.45 -2.83
N ASN A 116 -20.62 1.01 -1.87
CA ASN A 116 -22.07 0.83 -2.07
C ASN A 116 -22.78 2.15 -2.39
N ALA A 117 -22.27 3.28 -1.90
CA ALA A 117 -22.77 4.62 -2.19
C ALA A 117 -22.24 5.20 -3.53
N GLY A 118 -21.47 4.44 -4.31
CA GLY A 118 -20.88 4.90 -5.58
C GLY A 118 -19.76 5.93 -5.41
N ARG A 119 -19.24 6.11 -4.20
CA ARG A 119 -18.19 7.08 -3.87
C ARG A 119 -16.79 6.53 -4.16
N ILE A 120 -16.58 6.09 -5.41
CA ILE A 120 -15.35 5.44 -5.85
C ILE A 120 -14.17 6.42 -5.87
N GLU A 121 -14.40 7.68 -6.22
CA GLU A 121 -13.37 8.72 -6.23
C GLU A 121 -12.75 8.91 -4.84
N ASP A 122 -13.57 8.93 -3.80
CA ASP A 122 -13.09 9.10 -2.42
C ASP A 122 -12.25 7.93 -1.94
N ILE A 123 -12.63 6.71 -2.33
CA ILE A 123 -11.84 5.51 -2.07
C ILE A 123 -10.49 5.60 -2.79
N ALA A 124 -10.50 6.01 -4.06
CA ALA A 124 -9.27 6.16 -4.84
C ALA A 124 -8.33 7.21 -4.24
N ILE A 125 -8.86 8.36 -3.82
CA ILE A 125 -8.09 9.42 -3.15
C ILE A 125 -7.55 8.91 -1.81
N TYR A 126 -8.37 8.22 -1.00
CA TYR A 126 -7.94 7.61 0.26
C TYR A 126 -6.78 6.62 0.06
N CYS A 127 -6.88 5.71 -0.90
CA CYS A 127 -5.80 4.78 -1.25
C CYS A 127 -4.53 5.52 -1.71
N GLY A 128 -4.67 6.60 -2.48
CA GLY A 128 -3.53 7.43 -2.88
C GLY A 128 -2.83 8.12 -1.70
N GLU A 129 -3.58 8.57 -0.69
CA GLU A 129 -2.99 9.12 0.53
C GLU A 129 -2.30 8.04 1.38
N ASP A 130 -2.80 6.81 1.41
CA ASP A 130 -2.12 5.66 2.05
C ASP A 130 -0.77 5.35 1.37
N VAL A 131 -0.71 5.41 0.03
CA VAL A 131 0.55 5.27 -0.74
C VAL A 131 1.51 6.40 -0.41
N ARG A 132 1.05 7.66 -0.37
CA ARG A 132 1.89 8.80 0.01
C ARG A 132 2.44 8.64 1.43
N ALA A 133 1.58 8.28 2.39
CA ALA A 133 1.98 8.08 3.78
C ALA A 133 3.00 6.95 3.93
N THR A 134 2.83 5.85 3.20
CA THR A 134 3.79 4.74 3.13
C THR A 134 5.15 5.22 2.63
N TYR A 135 5.20 6.04 1.58
CA TYR A 135 6.45 6.61 1.07
C TYR A 135 7.14 7.56 2.07
N GLU A 136 6.39 8.42 2.74
CA GLU A 136 6.93 9.31 3.78
C GLU A 136 7.52 8.51 4.95
N LEU A 137 6.82 7.45 5.40
CA LEU A 137 7.32 6.54 6.42
C LEU A 137 8.57 5.79 5.97
N TYR A 138 8.63 5.37 4.70
CA TYR A 138 9.83 4.77 4.14
C TYR A 138 11.03 5.70 4.22
N LYS A 139 10.87 6.99 3.91
CA LYS A 139 11.97 7.98 4.05
C LYS A 139 12.48 8.06 5.49
N VAL A 140 11.58 8.04 6.48
CA VAL A 140 11.97 8.02 7.90
C VAL A 140 12.76 6.76 8.23
N TRP A 141 12.24 5.58 7.88
CA TRP A 141 12.93 4.33 8.15
C TRP A 141 14.30 4.29 7.45
N ASN A 142 14.36 4.62 6.17
CA ASN A 142 15.59 4.55 5.39
C ASN A 142 16.63 5.58 5.84
N GLY A 143 16.20 6.77 6.27
CA GLY A 143 17.12 7.84 6.68
C GLY A 143 17.66 7.69 8.10
N TYR A 144 16.93 7.04 9.00
CA TYR A 144 17.26 7.05 10.44
C TYR A 144 17.34 5.67 11.09
N LEU A 145 16.76 4.63 10.49
CA LEU A 145 16.60 3.30 11.11
C LEU A 145 17.18 2.14 10.28
N ASN A 146 17.56 2.38 9.02
CA ASN A 146 18.17 1.39 8.16
C ASN A 146 19.68 1.31 8.43
N ILE A 147 20.05 0.51 9.45
CA ILE A 147 21.42 0.27 9.91
C ILE A 147 21.96 -1.09 9.46
#